data_AF-A0A660U8Q2-F1
#
_entry.id   AF-A0A660U8Q2-F1
#
_cell.length_a   1.000
_cell.length_b   1.000
_cell.length_c   1.000
_cell.angle_alpha   90.00
_cell.angle_beta   90.00
_cell.angle_gamma   90.00
#
_symmetry.space_group_name_H-M   'P 1'
#
loop_
_entity.id
_entity.type
_entity.pdbx_description
1 polymer ?
#
loop_
_entity_poly.entity_id
_entity_poly.type
_entity_poly.pdbx_seq_one_letter_code
_entity_poly.pdbx_strand_id
1 'polypeptide(L)'
;PRATEHIEEIVEFVKVLMEKGFAYRSEDGIYFSIRKFPDYGKLSGINVKNLKAGARVKQDEYDKEHAHDFALWKFWDEEDGDVYWETDIGKGRPGWHIECSVMSTKYLGETFDIHTGGVDLIFPHHENEIAQSEAKTGKPFVRYWLHNEHLLVEGRKMSKSLGNFFTLRDLLAKGYEPMAIRYLLLSAHYRAKLNFTEKALKSAENTVKSLKRFVQDILDYRHEGNNNPEVDRIIEKARRGFETSLDDDLNMPEALPFVFEMISEINTFLSRKEMSTEDAKRVYRLMLRFDSVLGLGLDKISKTHAEKIVDIDGEKYTISYHDVKPDKEIEKLVIEREKYRRMKAWKEADEIRDRLRKKGIILEDVKGGVKVTGA
;
A
#
# COMPACT_ATOMS: atom_id res chain seq x y z
N PRO A 1 9.34 -13.38 -10.11
CA PRO A 1 10.48 -14.22 -10.55
C PRO A 1 11.72 -13.87 -9.72
N ARG A 2 12.67 -14.79 -9.53
CA ARG A 2 13.94 -14.53 -8.84
C ARG A 2 15.08 -14.48 -9.84
N ALA A 3 15.95 -13.47 -9.76
CA ALA A 3 17.09 -13.33 -10.68
C ALA A 3 18.03 -14.56 -10.65
N THR A 4 18.22 -15.15 -9.47
CA THR A 4 19.03 -16.36 -9.28
C THR A 4 18.51 -17.60 -10.01
N GLU A 5 17.24 -17.60 -10.44
CA GLU A 5 16.60 -18.69 -11.20
C GLU A 5 16.60 -18.40 -12.72
N HIS A 6 17.26 -17.32 -13.17
CA HIS A 6 17.22 -16.82 -14.55
C HIS A 6 18.61 -16.55 -15.14
N ILE A 7 19.64 -17.19 -14.59
CA ILE A 7 21.03 -16.91 -14.95
C ILE A 7 21.33 -17.32 -16.39
N GLU A 8 20.82 -18.47 -16.84
CA GLU A 8 21.03 -18.95 -18.22
C GLU A 8 20.43 -17.98 -19.23
N GLU A 9 19.23 -17.47 -18.98
CA GLU A 9 18.59 -16.49 -19.86
C GLU A 9 19.30 -15.14 -19.84
N ILE A 10 19.86 -14.73 -18.69
CA ILE A 10 20.70 -13.53 -18.60
C ILE A 10 21.94 -13.70 -19.48
N VAL A 11 22.64 -14.82 -19.35
CA VAL A 11 23.83 -15.13 -20.16
C VAL A 11 23.52 -15.08 -21.65
N GLU A 12 22.41 -15.70 -22.06
CA GLU A 12 21.97 -15.70 -23.46
C GLU A 12 21.64 -14.29 -23.96
N PHE A 13 20.95 -13.49 -23.15
CA PHE A 13 20.66 -12.09 -23.49
C PHE A 13 21.95 -11.27 -23.69
N VAL A 14 22.95 -11.47 -22.82
CA VAL A 14 24.26 -10.81 -22.94
C VAL A 14 24.97 -11.23 -24.22
N LYS A 15 24.96 -12.53 -24.56
CA LYS A 15 25.53 -13.03 -25.83
C LYS A 15 24.90 -12.34 -27.04
N VAL A 16 23.58 -12.23 -27.09
CA VAL A 16 22.87 -11.53 -28.20
C VAL A 16 23.27 -10.04 -28.28
N LEU A 17 23.39 -9.34 -27.15
CA LEU A 17 23.85 -7.95 -27.15
C LEU A 17 25.29 -7.80 -27.64
N MET A 18 26.17 -8.76 -27.34
CA MET A 18 27.54 -8.79 -27.84
C MET A 18 27.56 -9.04 -29.36
N GLU A 19 26.79 -10.00 -29.85
CA GLU A 19 26.67 -10.32 -31.28
C GLU A 19 26.16 -9.14 -32.10
N LYS A 20 25.17 -8.41 -31.57
CA LYS A 20 24.65 -7.17 -32.18
C LYS A 20 25.57 -5.97 -32.03
N GLY A 21 26.69 -6.13 -31.32
CA GLY A 21 27.70 -5.11 -31.13
C GLY A 21 27.35 -4.04 -30.10
N PHE A 22 26.25 -4.15 -29.35
CA PHE A 22 25.88 -3.20 -28.28
C PHE A 22 26.65 -3.43 -26.98
N ALA A 23 27.20 -4.62 -26.78
CA ALA A 23 28.02 -4.95 -25.62
C ALA A 23 29.49 -5.20 -25.98
N TYR A 24 30.37 -5.08 -24.99
CA TYR A 24 31.79 -5.42 -25.12
C TYR A 24 32.35 -6.02 -23.84
N ARG A 25 33.37 -6.86 -23.99
CA ARG A 25 34.11 -7.45 -22.86
C ARG A 25 35.25 -6.53 -22.42
N SER A 26 35.42 -6.40 -21.12
CA SER A 26 36.50 -5.68 -20.42
C SER A 26 37.28 -6.67 -19.54
N GLU A 27 38.27 -6.18 -18.80
CA GLU A 27 39.06 -6.98 -17.84
C GLU A 27 38.21 -7.48 -16.66
N ASP A 28 37.17 -6.73 -16.30
CA ASP A 28 36.38 -6.87 -15.07
C ASP A 28 34.89 -7.21 -15.31
N GLY A 29 34.48 -7.35 -16.57
CA GLY A 29 33.10 -7.70 -16.90
C GLY A 29 32.74 -7.51 -18.36
N ILE A 30 31.44 -7.57 -18.64
CA ILE A 30 30.82 -7.29 -19.94
C ILE A 30 29.89 -6.10 -19.75
N TYR A 31 30.06 -5.08 -20.59
CA TYR A 31 29.42 -3.78 -20.44
C TYR A 31 28.56 -3.45 -21.66
N PHE A 32 27.46 -2.73 -21.43
CA PHE A 32 26.64 -2.13 -22.47
C PHE A 32 27.25 -0.79 -22.90
N SER A 33 27.43 -0.59 -24.20
CA SER A 33 27.96 0.64 -24.77
C SER A 33 26.83 1.62 -25.07
N ILE A 34 26.59 2.59 -24.19
CA ILE A 34 25.49 3.58 -24.35
C ILE A 34 25.59 4.35 -25.66
N ARG A 35 26.83 4.62 -26.13
CA ARG A 35 27.09 5.34 -27.39
C ARG A 35 26.63 4.61 -28.64
N LYS A 36 26.45 3.29 -28.54
CA LYS A 36 25.99 2.46 -29.66
C LYS A 36 24.47 2.37 -29.72
N PHE A 37 23.77 2.86 -28.71
CA PHE A 37 22.30 2.95 -28.67
C PHE A 37 21.86 4.42 -28.83
N PRO A 38 21.45 4.85 -30.04
CA PRO A 38 21.20 6.27 -30.34
C PRO A 38 20.11 6.92 -29.48
N ASP A 39 19.12 6.14 -29.04
CA ASP A 39 17.96 6.62 -28.30
C ASP A 39 18.15 6.58 -26.77
N TYR A 40 19.38 6.35 -26.29
CA TYR A 40 19.66 6.35 -24.86
C TYR A 40 19.31 7.71 -24.23
N GLY A 41 18.63 7.71 -23.08
CA GLY A 41 18.20 8.93 -22.40
C GLY A 41 16.77 9.35 -22.74
N LYS A 42 16.03 8.60 -23.57
CA LYS A 42 14.67 8.97 -23.99
C LYS A 42 13.65 8.96 -22.85
N LEU A 43 13.87 8.19 -21.77
CA LEU A 43 12.98 8.19 -20.60
C LEU A 43 13.38 9.29 -19.61
N SER A 44 14.68 9.42 -19.35
CA SER A 44 15.25 10.30 -18.33
C SER A 44 15.49 11.75 -18.80
N GLY A 45 15.43 12.00 -20.12
CA GLY A 45 15.69 13.29 -20.76
C GLY A 45 17.18 13.64 -20.90
N ILE A 46 18.09 12.67 -20.72
CA ILE A 46 19.53 12.92 -20.77
C ILE A 46 20.02 13.01 -22.21
N ASN A 47 20.87 13.99 -22.50
CA ASN A 47 21.52 14.12 -23.80
C ASN A 47 22.89 13.43 -23.80
N VAL A 48 22.94 12.26 -24.44
CA VAL A 48 24.14 11.41 -24.57
C VAL A 48 25.33 12.13 -25.21
N LYS A 49 25.09 13.15 -26.05
CA LYS A 49 26.16 13.87 -26.76
C LYS A 49 27.10 14.65 -25.83
N ASN A 50 26.63 15.00 -24.64
CA ASN A 50 27.42 15.73 -23.63
C ASN A 50 28.13 14.80 -22.63
N LEU A 51 27.97 13.47 -22.76
CA LEU A 51 28.60 12.52 -21.85
C LEU A 51 30.09 12.37 -22.17
N LYS A 52 30.93 12.62 -21.16
CA LYS A 52 32.38 12.45 -21.24
C LYS A 52 32.69 11.01 -21.69
N ALA A 53 33.57 10.88 -22.68
CA ALA A 53 33.99 9.58 -23.16
C ALA A 53 34.73 8.81 -22.04
N GLY A 54 34.31 7.57 -21.77
CA GLY A 54 35.16 6.59 -21.09
C GLY A 54 35.14 6.54 -19.56
N ALA A 55 34.18 7.16 -18.87
CA ALA A 55 34.06 7.01 -17.41
C ALA A 55 33.44 5.64 -17.06
N ARG A 56 34.20 4.54 -17.08
CA ARG A 56 33.72 3.24 -16.57
C ARG A 56 33.72 3.27 -15.05
N VAL A 57 32.63 2.88 -14.40
CA VAL A 57 32.57 2.78 -12.94
C VAL A 57 31.97 1.42 -12.56
N LYS A 58 32.56 0.75 -11.55
CA LYS A 58 32.04 -0.52 -11.00
C LYS A 58 30.67 -0.37 -10.32
N GLN A 59 30.25 0.87 -10.01
CA GLN A 59 29.04 1.18 -9.26
C GLN A 59 27.80 1.15 -10.17
N ASP A 60 26.78 0.39 -9.79
CA ASP A 60 25.55 0.24 -10.59
C ASP A 60 24.60 1.46 -10.45
N GLU A 61 24.77 2.26 -9.40
CA GLU A 61 24.04 3.51 -9.20
C GLU A 61 24.93 4.71 -9.57
N TYR A 62 24.41 5.60 -10.40
CA TYR A 62 25.07 6.83 -10.81
C TYR A 62 24.05 7.91 -11.19
N ASP A 63 24.45 9.16 -11.08
CA ASP A 63 23.60 10.29 -11.47
C ASP A 63 23.69 10.60 -12.98
N LYS A 64 22.81 11.51 -13.41
CA LYS A 64 22.67 11.90 -14.82
C LYS A 64 23.93 12.58 -15.40
N GLU A 65 24.69 13.29 -14.58
CA GLU A 65 25.89 14.02 -15.02
C GLU A 65 27.07 13.08 -15.26
N HIS A 66 27.04 11.90 -14.63
CA HIS A 66 28.05 10.87 -14.70
C HIS A 66 27.59 9.65 -15.52
N ALA A 67 26.63 9.79 -16.44
CA ALA A 67 26.13 8.65 -17.20
C ALA A 67 27.23 7.98 -18.05
N HIS A 68 27.29 6.65 -17.99
CA HIS A 68 28.35 5.86 -18.60
C HIS A 68 27.90 4.45 -19.00
N ASP A 69 28.81 3.71 -19.64
CA ASP A 69 28.61 2.29 -19.98
C ASP A 69 28.42 1.46 -18.70
N PHE A 70 27.35 0.68 -18.64
CA PHE A 70 26.95 -0.05 -17.43
C PHE A 70 27.16 -1.56 -17.58
N ALA A 71 27.40 -2.23 -16.47
CA ALA A 71 27.66 -3.67 -16.46
C ALA A 71 26.40 -4.47 -16.84
N LEU A 72 26.58 -5.42 -17.75
CA LEU A 72 25.63 -6.50 -18.05
C LEU A 72 25.98 -7.75 -17.25
N TRP A 73 27.28 -8.04 -17.13
CA TRP A 73 27.81 -9.15 -16.36
C TRP A 73 29.11 -8.68 -15.68
N LYS A 74 29.22 -8.83 -14.37
CA LYS A 74 30.44 -8.50 -13.61
C LYS A 74 31.24 -9.77 -13.42
N PHE A 75 32.52 -9.75 -13.80
CA PHE A 75 33.39 -10.88 -13.47
C PHE A 75 33.65 -10.91 -11.98
N TRP A 76 33.71 -12.13 -11.45
CA TRP A 76 33.90 -12.37 -10.04
C TRP A 76 35.26 -11.84 -9.57
N ASP A 77 35.27 -11.11 -8.47
CA ASP A 77 36.47 -10.82 -7.70
C ASP A 77 36.32 -11.25 -6.23
N GLU A 78 37.38 -11.10 -5.43
CA GLU A 78 37.39 -11.56 -4.03
C GLU A 78 36.33 -10.86 -3.17
N GLU A 79 35.89 -9.64 -3.54
CA GLU A 79 34.88 -8.89 -2.80
C GLU A 79 33.47 -9.49 -2.97
N ASP A 80 33.22 -10.24 -4.05
CA ASP A 80 31.94 -10.89 -4.32
C ASP A 80 31.70 -12.15 -3.46
N GLY A 81 32.75 -12.70 -2.82
CA GLY A 81 32.64 -13.88 -1.97
C GLY A 81 31.99 -15.08 -2.69
N ASP A 82 30.95 -15.66 -2.08
CA ASP A 82 30.25 -16.85 -2.60
C ASP A 82 29.16 -16.52 -3.64
N VAL A 83 28.98 -15.26 -4.03
CA VAL A 83 27.92 -14.85 -4.96
C VAL A 83 28.46 -14.86 -6.38
N TYR A 84 28.46 -16.04 -7.01
CA TYR A 84 28.85 -16.19 -8.42
C TYR A 84 28.16 -17.37 -9.10
N TRP A 85 28.23 -17.33 -10.43
CA TRP A 85 27.88 -18.42 -11.32
C TRP A 85 29.01 -18.67 -12.31
N GLU A 86 29.28 -19.94 -12.59
CA GLU A 86 30.17 -20.33 -13.68
C GLU A 86 29.36 -20.46 -14.96
N THR A 87 29.77 -19.72 -15.99
CA THR A 87 29.03 -19.61 -17.26
C THR A 87 30.00 -19.51 -18.43
N ASP A 88 29.51 -19.70 -19.65
CA ASP A 88 30.34 -19.57 -20.88
C ASP A 88 30.87 -18.16 -21.11
N ILE A 89 30.22 -17.13 -20.55
CA ILE A 89 30.67 -15.74 -20.64
C ILE A 89 31.66 -15.37 -19.53
N GLY A 90 31.94 -16.30 -18.61
CA GLY A 90 32.90 -16.17 -17.52
C GLY A 90 32.27 -16.33 -16.14
N LYS A 91 33.11 -16.67 -15.15
CA LYS A 91 32.74 -16.69 -13.73
C LYS A 91 32.37 -15.27 -13.28
N GLY A 92 31.18 -15.10 -12.72
CA GLY A 92 30.70 -13.77 -12.35
C GLY A 92 29.25 -13.75 -11.90
N ARG A 93 28.63 -12.58 -11.98
CA ARG A 93 27.23 -12.35 -11.63
C ARG A 93 26.58 -11.32 -12.54
N PRO A 94 25.23 -11.29 -12.63
CA PRO A 94 24.51 -10.27 -13.37
C PRO A 94 24.83 -8.84 -12.90
N GLY A 95 24.82 -7.89 -13.83
CA GLY A 95 24.68 -6.48 -13.50
C GLY A 95 23.25 -6.15 -13.05
N TRP A 96 23.06 -5.10 -12.25
CA TRP A 96 21.76 -4.80 -11.63
C TRP A 96 20.60 -4.67 -12.64
N HIS A 97 20.85 -4.05 -13.80
CA HIS A 97 19.77 -3.71 -14.75
C HIS A 97 19.32 -4.90 -15.61
N ILE A 98 20.23 -5.83 -15.95
CA ILE A 98 19.94 -6.89 -16.93
C ILE A 98 18.88 -7.88 -16.42
N GLU A 99 18.79 -8.04 -15.09
CA GLU A 99 17.84 -8.93 -14.43
C GLU A 99 16.40 -8.58 -14.82
N CYS A 100 16.03 -7.30 -14.73
CA CYS A 100 14.67 -6.83 -15.01
C CYS A 100 14.34 -6.94 -16.50
N SER A 101 15.27 -6.57 -17.40
CA SER A 101 15.09 -6.73 -18.86
C SER A 101 14.83 -8.17 -19.26
N VAL A 102 15.62 -9.11 -18.73
CA VAL A 102 15.52 -10.54 -19.06
C VAL A 102 14.23 -11.13 -18.51
N MET A 103 13.95 -10.92 -17.22
CA MET A 103 12.78 -11.50 -16.59
C MET A 103 11.48 -10.91 -17.17
N SER A 104 11.40 -9.60 -17.34
CA SER A 104 10.19 -8.96 -17.88
C SER A 104 9.90 -9.44 -19.31
N THR A 105 10.90 -9.46 -20.20
CA THR A 105 10.69 -9.90 -21.59
C THR A 105 10.38 -11.39 -21.71
N LYS A 106 10.89 -12.24 -20.81
CA LYS A 106 10.54 -13.67 -20.75
C LYS A 106 9.07 -13.90 -20.42
N TYR A 107 8.53 -13.16 -19.45
CA TYR A 107 7.18 -13.40 -18.94
C TYR A 107 6.09 -12.57 -19.62
N LEU A 108 6.43 -11.38 -20.13
CA LEU A 108 5.47 -10.41 -20.68
C LEU A 108 5.63 -10.20 -22.19
N GLY A 109 6.67 -10.77 -22.79
CA GLY A 109 7.01 -10.59 -24.20
C GLY A 109 7.94 -9.40 -24.45
N GLU A 110 8.36 -9.25 -25.71
CA GLU A 110 9.34 -8.24 -26.13
C GLU A 110 8.82 -6.79 -26.01
N THR A 111 7.50 -6.61 -25.98
CA THR A 111 6.81 -5.34 -25.75
C THR A 111 5.61 -5.59 -24.85
N PHE A 112 5.49 -4.83 -23.76
CA PHE A 112 4.34 -4.92 -22.85
C PHE A 112 3.80 -3.54 -22.42
N ASP A 113 2.67 -3.55 -21.72
CA ASP A 113 1.86 -2.34 -21.52
C ASP A 113 2.41 -1.41 -20.44
N ILE A 114 2.61 -1.90 -19.21
CA ILE A 114 2.93 -1.06 -18.04
C ILE A 114 4.18 -1.57 -17.32
N HIS A 115 5.14 -0.68 -17.06
CA HIS A 115 6.28 -0.92 -16.18
C HIS A 115 6.30 0.13 -15.07
N THR A 116 6.48 -0.30 -13.81
CA THR A 116 6.39 0.57 -12.63
C THR A 116 7.69 0.62 -11.84
N GLY A 117 7.97 1.72 -11.15
CA GLY A 117 9.07 1.80 -10.17
C GLY A 117 9.08 3.12 -9.40
N GLY A 118 10.07 3.30 -8.53
CA GLY A 118 10.30 4.61 -7.88
C GLY A 118 10.85 5.63 -8.87
N VAL A 119 10.64 6.93 -8.62
CA VAL A 119 11.19 8.03 -9.44
C VAL A 119 12.73 7.98 -9.56
N ASP A 120 13.40 7.41 -8.56
CA ASP A 120 14.84 7.11 -8.58
C ASP A 120 15.22 6.05 -9.61
N LEU A 121 14.31 5.15 -9.98
CA LEU A 121 14.57 4.13 -11.00
C LEU A 121 14.41 4.65 -12.43
N ILE A 122 13.87 5.87 -12.64
CA ILE A 122 13.87 6.52 -13.97
C ILE A 122 15.29 6.48 -14.55
N PHE A 123 16.29 6.76 -13.72
CA PHE A 123 17.68 6.74 -14.12
C PHE A 123 18.59 6.31 -12.96
N PRO A 124 19.55 5.39 -13.19
CA PRO A 124 19.88 4.79 -14.48
C PRO A 124 19.03 3.55 -14.82
N HIS A 125 18.30 2.99 -13.86
CA HIS A 125 17.76 1.63 -13.94
C HIS A 125 16.83 1.39 -15.15
N HIS A 126 15.69 2.07 -15.21
CA HIS A 126 14.71 1.87 -16.29
C HIS A 126 15.22 2.35 -17.65
N GLU A 127 16.07 3.38 -17.69
CA GLU A 127 16.74 3.81 -18.92
C GLU A 127 17.66 2.70 -19.47
N ASN A 128 18.38 2.02 -18.58
CA ASN A 128 19.25 0.90 -18.94
C ASN A 128 18.43 -0.31 -19.39
N GLU A 129 17.27 -0.56 -18.77
CA GLU A 129 16.38 -1.65 -19.20
C GLU A 129 15.82 -1.43 -20.61
N ILE A 130 15.40 -0.20 -20.91
CA ILE A 130 15.01 0.22 -22.26
C ILE A 130 16.16 -0.05 -23.22
N ALA A 131 17.36 0.44 -22.92
CA ALA A 131 18.51 0.29 -23.81
C ALA A 131 18.84 -1.19 -24.07
N GLN A 132 18.86 -2.02 -23.04
CA GLN A 132 19.10 -3.47 -23.16
C GLN A 132 18.02 -4.16 -24.01
N SER A 133 16.76 -3.92 -23.66
CA SER A 133 15.61 -4.62 -24.27
C SER A 133 15.43 -4.22 -25.73
N GLU A 134 15.46 -2.93 -26.04
CA GLU A 134 15.28 -2.45 -27.40
C GLU A 134 16.50 -2.70 -28.28
N ALA A 135 17.73 -2.69 -27.74
CA ALA A 135 18.91 -3.14 -28.48
C ALA A 135 18.83 -4.63 -28.85
N LYS A 136 18.29 -5.47 -27.95
CA LYS A 136 18.09 -6.89 -28.22
C LYS A 136 16.96 -7.14 -29.21
N THR A 137 15.82 -6.46 -29.12
CA THR A 137 14.62 -6.81 -29.89
C THR A 137 14.40 -5.95 -31.13
N GLY A 138 14.92 -4.71 -31.14
CA GLY A 138 14.58 -3.70 -32.14
C GLY A 138 13.14 -3.18 -32.06
N LYS A 139 12.43 -3.46 -30.95
CA LYS A 139 11.02 -3.10 -30.73
C LYS A 139 10.91 -2.19 -29.51
N PRO A 140 9.87 -1.33 -29.42
CA PRO A 140 9.58 -0.59 -28.19
C PRO A 140 9.42 -1.53 -27.00
N PHE A 141 10.08 -1.26 -25.89
CA PHE A 141 10.07 -2.17 -24.73
C PHE A 141 8.77 -2.08 -23.92
N VAL A 142 8.35 -0.86 -23.57
CA VAL A 142 7.19 -0.60 -22.68
C VAL A 142 6.37 0.55 -23.23
N ARG A 143 5.02 0.46 -23.17
CA ARG A 143 4.11 1.52 -23.62
C ARG A 143 3.92 2.64 -22.59
N TYR A 144 3.77 2.28 -21.31
CA TYR A 144 3.49 3.21 -20.21
C TYR A 144 4.46 2.97 -19.04
N TRP A 145 5.16 4.03 -18.63
CA TRP A 145 6.02 4.03 -17.46
C TRP A 145 5.34 4.79 -16.32
N LEU A 146 5.15 4.13 -15.19
CA LEU A 146 4.51 4.71 -14.00
C LEU A 146 5.54 4.79 -12.87
N HIS A 147 5.90 6.00 -12.47
CA HIS A 147 6.88 6.23 -11.42
C HIS A 147 6.27 6.88 -10.18
N ASN A 148 6.40 6.23 -9.02
CA ASN A 148 5.95 6.82 -7.76
C ASN A 148 7.01 7.77 -7.18
N GLU A 149 6.54 8.87 -6.59
CA GLU A 149 7.41 9.84 -5.92
C GLU A 149 7.91 9.32 -4.56
N HIS A 150 8.88 10.04 -4.02
CA HIS A 150 9.49 9.70 -2.74
C HIS A 150 8.58 9.97 -1.55
N LEU A 151 8.75 9.13 -0.54
CA LEU A 151 8.25 9.40 0.81
C LEU A 151 9.26 10.24 1.60
N LEU A 152 8.77 11.31 2.21
CA LEU A 152 9.50 12.12 3.18
C LEU A 152 9.10 11.68 4.59
N VAL A 153 10.01 11.82 5.56
CA VAL A 153 9.74 11.57 6.98
C VAL A 153 10.02 12.86 7.72
N GLU A 154 9.00 13.42 8.37
CA GLU A 154 9.08 14.70 9.08
C GLU A 154 9.71 15.82 8.21
N GLY A 155 9.27 15.88 6.95
CA GLY A 155 9.69 16.88 5.96
C GLY A 155 11.07 16.64 5.33
N ARG A 156 11.76 15.55 5.66
CA ARG A 156 13.10 15.22 5.16
C ARG A 156 13.12 13.94 4.33
N LYS A 157 14.07 13.83 3.40
CA LYS A 157 14.31 12.57 2.68
C LYS A 157 14.64 11.47 3.69
N MET A 158 14.11 10.27 3.46
CA MET A 158 14.43 9.12 4.28
C MET A 158 15.88 8.67 4.03
N SER A 159 16.68 8.51 5.09
CA SER A 159 18.00 7.91 5.00
C SER A 159 18.40 7.22 6.31
N LYS A 160 19.26 6.21 6.20
CA LYS A 160 19.84 5.55 7.38
C LYS A 160 20.70 6.51 8.21
N SER A 161 21.45 7.40 7.54
CA SER A 161 22.34 8.37 8.20
C SER A 161 21.60 9.42 9.02
N LEU A 162 20.39 9.81 8.62
CA LEU A 162 19.55 10.73 9.38
C LEU A 162 18.76 10.05 10.51
N GLY A 163 18.84 8.71 10.62
CA GLY A 163 18.09 7.94 11.61
C GLY A 163 16.57 7.95 11.41
N ASN A 164 16.08 8.48 10.26
CA ASN A 164 14.66 8.62 9.94
C ASN A 164 14.17 7.53 8.96
N PHE A 165 14.96 6.48 8.76
CA PHE A 165 14.57 5.30 8.00
C PHE A 165 13.79 4.33 8.89
N PHE A 166 12.56 4.01 8.49
CA PHE A 166 11.70 3.06 9.18
C PHE A 166 11.28 1.95 8.23
N THR A 167 11.49 0.71 8.62
CA THR A 167 10.86 -0.43 7.97
C THR A 167 9.41 -0.58 8.45
N LEU A 168 8.60 -1.33 7.71
CA LEU A 168 7.26 -1.70 8.17
C LEU A 168 7.31 -2.39 9.55
N ARG A 169 8.30 -3.27 9.78
CA ARG A 169 8.46 -3.97 11.06
C ARG A 169 8.72 -2.99 12.21
N ASP A 170 9.53 -1.95 11.98
CA ASP A 170 9.80 -0.92 12.98
C ASP A 170 8.54 -0.14 13.34
N LEU A 171 7.72 0.21 12.33
CA LEU A 171 6.45 0.92 12.57
C LEU A 171 5.45 0.05 13.34
N LEU A 172 5.35 -1.24 13.02
CA LEU A 172 4.49 -2.17 13.74
C LEU A 172 4.98 -2.40 15.18
N ALA A 173 6.29 -2.52 15.39
CA ALA A 173 6.88 -2.65 16.73
C ALA A 173 6.63 -1.39 17.60
N LYS A 174 6.48 -0.22 16.98
CA LYS A 174 6.08 1.03 17.64
C LYS A 174 4.57 1.09 17.97
N GLY A 175 3.78 0.08 17.60
CA GLY A 175 2.35 0.01 17.89
C GLY A 175 1.47 0.74 16.87
N TYR A 176 1.98 1.07 15.68
CA TYR A 176 1.16 1.64 14.63
C TYR A 176 0.30 0.59 13.93
N GLU A 177 -0.98 0.94 13.70
CA GLU A 177 -1.93 0.07 13.03
C GLU A 177 -1.57 -0.16 11.54
N PRO A 178 -1.42 -1.40 11.06
CA PRO A 178 -1.03 -1.69 9.68
C PRO A 178 -1.94 -1.04 8.64
N MET A 179 -3.25 -1.02 8.90
CA MET A 179 -4.22 -0.43 7.98
C MET A 179 -4.18 1.10 7.97
N ALA A 180 -3.77 1.73 9.08
CA ALA A 180 -3.53 3.17 9.11
C ALA A 180 -2.33 3.55 8.25
N ILE A 181 -1.24 2.76 8.30
CA ILE A 181 -0.07 2.94 7.43
C ILE A 181 -0.50 2.81 5.96
N ARG A 182 -1.25 1.75 5.62
CA ARG A 182 -1.76 1.54 4.26
C ARG A 182 -2.64 2.71 3.78
N TYR A 183 -3.61 3.14 4.59
CA TYR A 183 -4.48 4.26 4.27
C TYR A 183 -3.68 5.55 4.03
N LEU A 184 -2.71 5.85 4.90
CA LEU A 184 -1.86 7.04 4.74
C LEU A 184 -1.10 7.01 3.41
N LEU A 185 -0.50 5.87 3.05
CA LEU A 185 0.22 5.71 1.79
C LEU A 185 -0.70 5.88 0.56
N LEU A 186 -1.96 5.43 0.65
CA LEU A 186 -2.95 5.60 -0.42
C LEU A 186 -3.52 7.03 -0.48
N SER A 187 -3.54 7.76 0.63
CA SER A 187 -4.22 9.07 0.72
C SER A 187 -3.56 10.18 -0.10
N ALA A 188 -2.39 9.94 -0.67
CA ALA A 188 -1.70 10.85 -1.58
C ALA A 188 -1.66 10.28 -3.00
N HIS A 189 -1.62 11.18 -3.99
CA HIS A 189 -1.38 10.78 -5.38
C HIS A 189 0.00 10.12 -5.49
N TYR A 190 0.12 8.99 -6.19
CA TYR A 190 1.38 8.22 -6.22
C TYR A 190 2.57 9.01 -6.82
N ARG A 191 2.28 9.96 -7.71
CA ARG A 191 3.24 10.92 -8.31
C ARG A 191 3.53 12.16 -7.46
N ALA A 192 2.98 12.25 -6.25
CA ALA A 192 3.26 13.34 -5.32
C ALA A 192 4.10 12.86 -4.15
N LYS A 193 5.01 13.71 -3.66
CA LYS A 193 5.77 13.41 -2.45
C LYS A 193 4.84 13.33 -1.25
N LEU A 194 4.87 12.21 -0.54
CA LEU A 194 4.09 12.03 0.68
C LEU A 194 4.97 12.32 1.90
N ASN A 195 4.53 13.27 2.73
CA ASN A 195 5.19 13.53 4.01
C ASN A 195 4.60 12.65 5.11
N PHE A 196 5.34 11.60 5.46
CA PHE A 196 5.02 10.71 6.56
C PHE A 196 5.37 11.37 7.89
N THR A 197 4.34 11.66 8.68
CA THR A 197 4.46 12.25 10.01
C THR A 197 3.63 11.46 11.00
N GLU A 198 4.00 11.50 12.28
CA GLU A 198 3.20 10.86 13.34
C GLU A 198 1.76 11.42 13.37
N LYS A 199 1.60 12.73 13.15
CA LYS A 199 0.29 13.38 13.07
C LYS A 199 -0.55 12.84 11.92
N ALA A 200 0.03 12.70 10.73
CA ALA A 200 -0.67 12.16 9.57
C ALA A 200 -1.08 10.70 9.80
N LEU A 201 -0.21 9.90 10.45
CA LEU A 201 -0.50 8.51 10.78
C LEU A 201 -1.62 8.38 11.82
N LYS A 202 -1.63 9.24 12.84
CA LYS A 202 -2.73 9.27 13.82
C LYS A 202 -4.06 9.66 13.18
N SER A 203 -4.03 10.62 12.25
CA SER A 203 -5.21 10.99 11.46
C SER A 203 -5.71 9.80 10.63
N ALA A 204 -4.80 9.09 9.95
CA ALA A 204 -5.13 7.89 9.18
C ALA A 204 -5.75 6.78 10.05
N GLU A 205 -5.24 6.57 11.27
CA GLU A 205 -5.81 5.61 12.23
C GLU A 205 -7.26 5.96 12.59
N ASN A 206 -7.53 7.23 12.91
CA ASN A 206 -8.87 7.70 13.21
C ASN A 206 -9.81 7.54 12.00
N THR A 207 -9.32 7.80 10.80
CA THR A 207 -10.08 7.60 9.57
C THR A 207 -10.44 6.13 9.34
N VAL A 208 -9.47 5.22 9.45
CA VAL A 208 -9.73 3.78 9.31
C VAL A 208 -10.72 3.30 10.37
N LYS A 209 -10.57 3.73 11.63
CA LYS A 209 -11.55 3.43 12.70
C LYS A 209 -12.95 3.92 12.35
N SER A 210 -13.06 5.11 11.74
CA SER A 210 -14.35 5.69 11.35
C SER A 210 -15.00 4.93 10.20
N LEU A 211 -14.22 4.50 9.19
CA LEU A 211 -14.69 3.65 8.09
C LEU A 211 -15.21 2.30 8.62
N LYS A 212 -14.45 1.67 9.53
CA LYS A 212 -14.85 0.41 10.16
C LYS A 212 -16.14 0.57 10.97
N ARG A 213 -16.22 1.64 11.78
CA ARG A 213 -17.44 1.96 12.54
C ARG A 213 -18.65 2.15 11.63
N PHE A 214 -18.51 2.90 10.54
CA PHE A 214 -19.61 3.10 9.60
C PHE A 214 -20.11 1.78 9.01
N VAL A 215 -19.19 0.91 8.57
CA VAL A 215 -19.55 -0.42 8.07
C VAL A 215 -20.26 -1.24 9.15
N GLN A 216 -19.79 -1.16 10.39
CA GLN A 216 -20.43 -1.83 11.52
C GLN A 216 -21.87 -1.34 11.74
N ASP A 217 -22.08 -0.02 11.76
CA ASP A 217 -23.39 0.59 11.96
C ASP A 217 -24.36 0.19 10.82
N ILE A 218 -23.87 0.10 9.58
CA ILE A 218 -24.63 -0.40 8.42
C ILE A 218 -25.01 -1.88 8.58
N LEU A 219 -24.09 -2.73 9.06
CA LEU A 219 -24.34 -4.15 9.26
C LEU A 219 -25.36 -4.42 10.38
N ASP A 220 -25.39 -3.56 11.39
CA ASP A 220 -26.29 -3.64 12.55
C ASP A 220 -27.64 -2.96 12.31
N TYR A 221 -27.73 -2.08 11.33
CA TYR A 221 -28.95 -1.34 11.04
C TYR A 221 -30.12 -2.25 10.67
N ARG A 222 -31.23 -2.10 11.40
CA ARG A 222 -32.50 -2.79 11.14
C ARG A 222 -33.63 -1.76 11.12
N HIS A 223 -34.30 -1.69 9.99
CA HIS A 223 -35.53 -0.94 9.83
C HIS A 223 -36.42 -1.62 8.77
N GLU A 224 -37.65 -1.89 9.17
CA GLU A 224 -38.73 -2.34 8.29
C GLU A 224 -39.40 -1.10 7.72
N GLY A 225 -38.96 -0.71 6.53
CA GLY A 225 -39.43 0.46 5.81
C GLY A 225 -39.19 0.29 4.32
N ASN A 226 -39.72 1.20 3.51
CA ASN A 226 -39.51 1.19 2.08
C ASN A 226 -38.09 1.68 1.73
N ASN A 227 -37.56 1.20 0.61
CA ASN A 227 -36.32 1.72 0.07
C ASN A 227 -36.45 3.21 -0.25
N ASN A 228 -35.41 3.98 0.04
CA ASN A 228 -35.39 5.41 -0.23
C ASN A 228 -34.65 5.71 -1.55
N PRO A 229 -35.31 6.31 -2.57
CA PRO A 229 -34.67 6.65 -3.84
C PRO A 229 -33.46 7.59 -3.71
N GLU A 230 -33.41 8.42 -2.67
CA GLU A 230 -32.26 9.31 -2.45
C GLU A 230 -31.01 8.51 -2.06
N VAL A 231 -31.17 7.39 -1.35
CA VAL A 231 -30.03 6.49 -1.04
C VAL A 231 -29.43 5.92 -2.34
N ASP A 232 -30.25 5.59 -3.33
CA ASP A 232 -29.77 5.12 -4.63
C ASP A 232 -28.98 6.19 -5.38
N ARG A 233 -29.44 7.44 -5.32
CA ARG A 233 -28.72 8.57 -5.91
C ARG A 233 -27.38 8.79 -5.24
N ILE A 234 -27.32 8.71 -3.90
CA ILE A 234 -26.10 8.84 -3.11
C ILE A 234 -25.09 7.74 -3.47
N ILE A 235 -25.54 6.48 -3.53
CA ILE A 235 -24.72 5.33 -3.93
C ILE A 235 -24.14 5.55 -5.32
N GLU A 236 -24.97 5.96 -6.30
CA GLU A 236 -24.52 6.13 -7.68
C GLU A 236 -23.57 7.33 -7.84
N LYS A 237 -23.83 8.45 -7.14
CA LYS A 237 -22.93 9.60 -7.11
C LYS A 237 -21.56 9.19 -6.56
N ALA A 238 -21.52 8.50 -5.42
CA ALA A 238 -20.29 8.07 -4.77
C ALA A 238 -19.52 7.07 -5.64
N ARG A 239 -20.22 6.10 -6.23
CA ARG A 239 -19.65 5.11 -7.14
C ARG A 239 -18.98 5.76 -8.35
N ARG A 240 -19.70 6.64 -9.06
CA ARG A 240 -19.16 7.32 -10.25
C ARG A 240 -18.02 8.26 -9.90
N GLY A 241 -18.16 9.06 -8.85
CA GLY A 241 -17.11 9.98 -8.43
C GLY A 241 -15.81 9.24 -8.09
N PHE A 242 -15.91 8.15 -7.32
CA PHE A 242 -14.76 7.32 -6.99
C PHE A 242 -14.11 6.68 -8.23
N GLU A 243 -14.91 6.11 -9.14
CA GLU A 243 -14.40 5.50 -10.38
C GLU A 243 -13.75 6.53 -11.31
N THR A 244 -14.43 7.64 -11.61
CA THR A 244 -13.91 8.69 -12.50
C THR A 244 -12.62 9.30 -11.96
N SER A 245 -12.51 9.52 -10.64
CA SER A 245 -11.26 10.00 -10.04
C SER A 245 -10.12 8.98 -10.14
N LEU A 246 -10.39 7.67 -10.06
CA LEU A 246 -9.34 6.67 -10.25
C LEU A 246 -8.96 6.45 -11.72
N ASP A 247 -9.90 6.62 -12.64
CA ASP A 247 -9.64 6.60 -14.08
C ASP A 247 -8.71 7.76 -14.51
N ASP A 248 -8.71 8.86 -13.75
CA ASP A 248 -7.74 9.95 -13.88
C ASP A 248 -6.45 9.65 -13.10
N ASP A 249 -5.55 8.87 -13.71
CA ASP A 249 -4.20 8.56 -13.18
C ASP A 249 -4.17 8.08 -11.71
N LEU A 250 -5.14 7.24 -11.32
CA LEU A 250 -5.24 6.68 -9.97
C LEU A 250 -5.34 7.76 -8.87
N ASN A 251 -6.05 8.87 -9.15
CA ASN A 251 -6.14 10.03 -8.26
C ASN A 251 -7.00 9.76 -7.00
N MET A 252 -6.38 9.07 -6.04
CA MET A 252 -6.98 8.72 -4.75
C MET A 252 -7.39 9.94 -3.91
N PRO A 253 -6.61 11.05 -3.86
CA PRO A 253 -7.04 12.27 -3.16
C PRO A 253 -8.39 12.82 -3.63
N GLU A 254 -8.72 12.69 -4.92
CA GLU A 254 -10.02 13.10 -5.47
C GLU A 254 -11.11 12.03 -5.29
N ALA A 255 -10.73 10.75 -5.25
CA ALA A 255 -11.67 9.65 -5.06
C ALA A 255 -12.21 9.58 -3.61
N LEU A 256 -11.35 9.80 -2.61
CA LEU A 256 -11.70 9.66 -1.19
C LEU A 256 -12.86 10.59 -0.71
N PRO A 257 -12.93 11.87 -1.13
CA PRO A 257 -14.06 12.75 -0.81
C PRO A 257 -15.43 12.13 -1.10
N PHE A 258 -15.61 11.44 -2.23
CA PHE A 258 -16.89 10.80 -2.58
C PHE A 258 -17.29 9.70 -1.60
N VAL A 259 -16.32 8.99 -1.02
CA VAL A 259 -16.56 7.99 0.04
C VAL A 259 -17.06 8.67 1.31
N PHE A 260 -16.39 9.75 1.74
CA PHE A 260 -16.75 10.46 2.98
C PHE A 260 -18.04 11.26 2.87
N GLU A 261 -18.33 11.86 1.72
CA GLU A 261 -19.61 12.50 1.42
C GLU A 261 -20.75 11.49 1.55
N MET A 262 -20.61 10.32 0.91
CA MET A 262 -21.59 9.23 1.03
C MET A 262 -21.82 8.83 2.48
N ILE A 263 -20.74 8.62 3.25
CA ILE A 263 -20.84 8.25 4.67
C ILE A 263 -21.61 9.30 5.46
N SER A 264 -21.31 10.58 5.26
CA SER A 264 -21.98 11.70 5.92
C SER A 264 -23.48 11.74 5.61
N GLU A 265 -23.83 11.63 4.32
CA GLU A 265 -25.22 11.63 3.86
C GLU A 265 -25.98 10.42 4.43
N ILE A 266 -25.43 9.21 4.30
CA ILE A 266 -26.06 7.97 4.81
C ILE A 266 -26.22 7.97 6.33
N ASN A 267 -25.26 8.51 7.09
CA ASN A 267 -25.40 8.63 8.55
C ASN A 267 -26.65 9.44 8.95
N THR A 268 -27.06 10.42 8.14
CA THR A 268 -28.30 11.17 8.37
C THR A 268 -29.52 10.26 8.25
N PHE A 269 -29.60 9.44 7.19
CA PHE A 269 -30.69 8.48 6.98
C PHE A 269 -30.72 7.40 8.07
N LEU A 270 -29.56 6.88 8.47
CA LEU A 270 -29.45 5.91 9.58
C LEU A 270 -30.03 6.47 10.88
N SER A 271 -29.67 7.71 11.22
CA SER A 271 -30.11 8.36 12.46
C SER A 271 -31.62 8.61 12.52
N ARG A 272 -32.23 8.94 11.37
CA ARG A 272 -33.66 9.27 11.24
C ARG A 272 -34.54 8.06 10.94
N LYS A 273 -33.93 6.89 10.71
CA LYS A 273 -34.60 5.69 10.20
C LYS A 273 -35.35 5.95 8.88
N GLU A 274 -34.73 6.70 7.98
CA GLU A 274 -35.30 7.10 6.68
C GLU A 274 -34.83 6.20 5.52
N MET A 275 -34.23 5.04 5.82
CA MET A 275 -33.79 4.05 4.85
C MET A 275 -34.12 2.63 5.32
N SER A 276 -34.28 1.69 4.39
CA SER A 276 -34.61 0.30 4.73
C SER A 276 -33.36 -0.51 5.12
N THR A 277 -33.58 -1.71 5.65
CA THR A 277 -32.50 -2.70 5.84
C THR A 277 -31.87 -3.12 4.50
N GLU A 278 -32.62 -3.11 3.41
CA GLU A 278 -32.10 -3.45 2.08
C GLU A 278 -31.23 -2.33 1.50
N ASP A 279 -31.59 -1.07 1.75
CA ASP A 279 -30.76 0.09 1.45
C ASP A 279 -29.40 -0.01 2.13
N ALA A 280 -29.38 -0.35 3.43
CA ALA A 280 -28.15 -0.54 4.18
C ALA A 280 -27.25 -1.63 3.56
N LYS A 281 -27.83 -2.75 3.11
CA LYS A 281 -27.07 -3.78 2.38
C LYS A 281 -26.50 -3.29 1.04
N ARG A 282 -27.19 -2.39 0.33
CA ARG A 282 -26.67 -1.77 -0.90
C ARG A 282 -25.49 -0.86 -0.61
N VAL A 283 -25.58 -0.03 0.43
CA VAL A 283 -24.44 0.79 0.91
C VAL A 283 -23.26 -0.10 1.31
N TYR A 284 -23.50 -1.18 2.06
CA TYR A 284 -22.44 -2.13 2.44
C TYR A 284 -21.74 -2.74 1.22
N ARG A 285 -22.50 -3.16 0.19
CA ARG A 285 -21.92 -3.68 -1.05
C ARG A 285 -21.02 -2.65 -1.75
N LEU A 286 -21.42 -1.38 -1.75
CA LEU A 286 -20.59 -0.32 -2.31
C LEU A 286 -19.32 -0.10 -1.47
N MET A 287 -19.42 -0.12 -0.14
CA MET A 287 -18.24 -0.03 0.75
C MET A 287 -17.24 -1.16 0.49
N LEU A 288 -17.70 -2.40 0.30
CA LEU A 288 -16.81 -3.51 -0.06
C LEU A 288 -16.16 -3.33 -1.43
N ARG A 289 -16.85 -2.67 -2.36
CA ARG A 289 -16.28 -2.34 -3.68
C ARG A 289 -15.23 -1.24 -3.60
N PHE A 290 -15.39 -0.24 -2.74
CA PHE A 290 -14.31 0.69 -2.44
C PHE A 290 -13.14 -0.04 -1.74
N ASP A 291 -13.45 -0.97 -0.83
CA ASP A 291 -12.43 -1.72 -0.13
C ASP A 291 -11.65 -2.70 -1.00
N SER A 292 -12.17 -3.15 -2.15
CA SER A 292 -11.38 -3.94 -3.09
C SER A 292 -10.22 -3.14 -3.70
N VAL A 293 -10.29 -1.80 -3.66
CA VAL A 293 -9.19 -0.90 -4.03
C VAL A 293 -8.38 -0.51 -2.78
N LEU A 294 -9.07 -0.06 -1.73
CA LEU A 294 -8.41 0.47 -0.53
C LEU A 294 -7.71 -0.62 0.30
N GLY A 295 -8.24 -1.85 0.32
CA GLY A 295 -7.68 -3.00 1.02
C GLY A 295 -7.55 -2.81 2.54
N LEU A 296 -8.54 -2.20 3.18
CA LEU A 296 -8.58 -1.91 4.62
C LEU A 296 -9.22 -3.03 5.44
N GLY A 297 -9.74 -4.06 4.78
CA GLY A 297 -10.31 -5.26 5.40
C GLY A 297 -11.69 -5.00 6.00
N LEU A 298 -12.51 -4.21 5.31
CA LEU A 298 -13.89 -3.92 5.71
C LEU A 298 -14.79 -5.17 5.59
N ASP A 299 -14.43 -6.11 4.72
CA ASP A 299 -15.07 -7.43 4.59
C ASP A 299 -14.91 -8.32 5.82
N LYS A 300 -13.87 -8.08 6.63
CA LYS A 300 -13.60 -8.81 7.87
C LYS A 300 -14.46 -8.33 9.04
N ILE A 301 -15.17 -7.22 8.88
CA ILE A 301 -16.11 -6.71 9.87
C ILE A 301 -17.33 -7.64 9.83
N SER A 302 -17.40 -8.55 10.79
CA SER A 302 -18.46 -9.55 10.84
C SER A 302 -19.70 -9.00 11.54
N LYS A 303 -20.89 -9.45 11.11
CA LYS A 303 -22.15 -9.27 11.84
C LYS A 303 -22.16 -9.88 13.25
N THR A 304 -21.21 -10.76 13.54
CA THR A 304 -21.17 -11.50 14.79
C THR A 304 -20.59 -10.64 15.90
N HIS A 305 -21.41 -9.71 16.39
CA HIS A 305 -21.38 -9.47 17.82
C HIS A 305 -21.83 -10.77 18.45
N ALA A 306 -20.92 -11.39 19.18
CA ALA A 306 -21.41 -12.21 20.27
C ALA A 306 -22.20 -11.24 21.16
N GLU A 307 -23.49 -11.46 21.25
CA GLU A 307 -24.34 -10.77 22.20
C GLU A 307 -24.56 -11.70 23.38
N LYS A 308 -24.41 -11.15 24.58
CA LYS A 308 -24.73 -11.87 25.80
C LYS A 308 -25.71 -11.06 26.60
N ILE A 309 -26.87 -11.66 26.83
CA ILE A 309 -27.87 -11.11 27.73
C ILE A 309 -27.50 -11.57 29.14
N VAL A 310 -27.29 -10.60 30.02
CA VAL A 310 -27.00 -10.82 31.43
C VAL A 310 -28.14 -10.23 32.25
N ASP A 311 -28.48 -10.89 33.35
CA ASP A 311 -29.42 -10.34 34.32
C ASP A 311 -28.61 -9.52 35.34
N ILE A 312 -28.95 -8.24 35.45
CA ILE A 312 -28.42 -7.35 36.47
C ILE A 312 -29.61 -6.92 37.30
N ASP A 313 -29.71 -7.46 38.52
CA ASP A 313 -30.72 -7.12 39.52
C ASP A 313 -32.17 -7.17 38.99
N GLY A 314 -32.51 -8.19 38.20
CA GLY A 314 -33.86 -8.46 37.69
C GLY A 314 -34.18 -7.81 36.34
N GLU A 315 -33.23 -7.11 35.73
CA GLU A 315 -33.37 -6.53 34.39
C GLU A 315 -32.38 -7.18 33.40
N LYS A 316 -32.88 -7.48 32.20
CA LYS A 316 -32.05 -7.97 31.10
C LYS A 316 -31.20 -6.83 30.56
N TYR A 317 -29.90 -7.06 30.53
CA TYR A 317 -28.90 -6.14 30.04
C TYR A 317 -28.10 -6.81 28.92
N THR A 318 -27.98 -6.15 27.76
CA THR A 318 -27.25 -6.73 26.62
C THR A 318 -25.81 -6.24 26.61
N ILE A 319 -24.86 -7.16 26.55
CA ILE A 319 -23.44 -6.89 26.27
C ILE A 319 -23.17 -7.32 24.84
N SER A 320 -22.85 -6.37 23.96
CA SER A 320 -22.46 -6.65 22.58
C SER A 320 -20.94 -6.51 22.41
N TYR A 321 -20.29 -7.56 21.89
CA TYR A 321 -18.84 -7.59 21.69
C TYR A 321 -18.49 -7.33 20.22
N HIS A 322 -17.79 -6.23 19.95
CA HIS A 322 -17.36 -5.79 18.62
C HIS A 322 -15.84 -5.84 18.52
N ASP A 323 -15.31 -6.53 17.51
CA ASP A 323 -13.85 -6.69 17.28
C ASP A 323 -13.05 -7.25 18.47
N VAL A 324 -13.75 -7.78 19.48
CA VAL A 324 -13.19 -8.40 20.69
C VAL A 324 -13.94 -9.71 20.93
N LYS A 325 -13.22 -10.77 21.26
CA LYS A 325 -13.85 -12.03 21.64
C LYS A 325 -14.49 -11.88 23.03
N PRO A 326 -15.68 -12.44 23.26
CA PRO A 326 -16.25 -12.53 24.61
C PRO A 326 -15.25 -13.12 25.59
N ASP A 327 -15.03 -12.38 26.67
CA ASP A 327 -14.10 -12.75 27.74
C ASP A 327 -14.84 -12.65 29.08
N LYS A 328 -14.75 -13.72 29.89
CA LYS A 328 -15.47 -13.79 31.17
C LYS A 328 -15.01 -12.74 32.18
N GLU A 329 -13.77 -12.29 32.10
CA GLU A 329 -13.22 -11.23 32.95
C GLU A 329 -13.74 -9.87 32.52
N ILE A 330 -13.75 -9.58 31.21
CA ILE A 330 -14.36 -8.35 30.66
C ILE A 330 -15.84 -8.29 31.03
N GLU A 331 -16.57 -9.40 30.83
CA GLU A 331 -17.98 -9.51 31.17
C GLU A 331 -18.26 -9.18 32.64
N LYS A 332 -17.47 -9.74 33.55
CA LYS A 332 -17.60 -9.47 35.00
C LYS A 332 -17.40 -8.00 35.33
N LEU A 333 -16.36 -7.38 34.76
CA LEU A 333 -16.07 -5.96 34.97
C LEU A 333 -17.19 -5.09 34.41
N VAL A 334 -17.74 -5.44 33.26
CA VAL A 334 -18.87 -4.74 32.66
C VAL A 334 -20.12 -4.84 33.57
N ILE A 335 -20.45 -6.04 34.05
CA ILE A 335 -21.58 -6.26 34.98
C ILE A 335 -21.37 -5.45 36.28
N GLU A 336 -20.17 -5.50 36.84
CA GLU A 336 -19.82 -4.80 38.07
C GLU A 336 -19.93 -3.28 37.90
N ARG A 337 -19.45 -2.73 36.78
CA ARG A 337 -19.62 -1.33 36.42
C ARG A 337 -21.09 -0.93 36.36
N GLU A 338 -21.94 -1.72 35.71
CA GLU A 338 -23.36 -1.39 35.57
C GLU A 338 -24.10 -1.41 36.91
N LYS A 339 -23.71 -2.29 37.84
CA LYS A 339 -24.21 -2.24 39.22
C LYS A 339 -23.87 -0.92 39.91
N TYR A 340 -22.61 -0.47 39.82
CA TYR A 340 -22.21 0.82 40.38
C TYR A 340 -22.94 2.01 39.75
N ARG A 341 -23.14 2.00 38.42
CA ARG A 341 -23.92 3.06 37.74
C ARG A 341 -25.36 3.13 38.21
N ARG A 342 -26.00 1.99 38.45
CA ARG A 342 -27.37 1.93 39.01
C ARG A 342 -27.44 2.51 40.42
N MET A 343 -26.44 2.22 41.24
CA MET A 343 -26.30 2.79 42.57
C MET A 343 -25.85 4.27 42.56
N LYS A 344 -25.66 4.87 41.38
CA LYS A 344 -25.10 6.23 41.19
C LYS A 344 -23.70 6.41 41.81
N ALA A 345 -22.97 5.30 41.95
CA ALA A 345 -21.57 5.25 42.39
C ALA A 345 -20.65 5.49 41.17
N TRP A 346 -20.63 6.73 40.70
CA TRP A 346 -19.97 7.10 39.43
C TRP A 346 -18.46 6.91 39.46
N LYS A 347 -17.83 7.17 40.61
CA LYS A 347 -16.38 7.07 40.76
C LYS A 347 -15.90 5.63 40.56
N GLU A 348 -16.57 4.69 41.17
CA GLU A 348 -16.29 3.25 41.10
C GLU A 348 -16.56 2.71 39.68
N ALA A 349 -17.63 3.19 39.03
CA ALA A 349 -17.93 2.86 37.64
C ALA A 349 -16.85 3.37 36.67
N ASP A 350 -16.34 4.59 36.89
CA ASP A 350 -15.27 5.18 36.08
C ASP A 350 -13.92 4.48 36.31
N GLU A 351 -13.61 4.08 37.55
CA GLU A 351 -12.41 3.28 37.85
C GLU A 351 -12.41 1.95 37.07
N ILE A 352 -13.56 1.29 36.94
CA ILE A 352 -13.68 0.07 36.13
C ILE A 352 -13.54 0.37 34.63
N ARG A 353 -14.15 1.46 34.15
CA ARG A 353 -14.02 1.89 32.75
C ARG A 353 -12.55 2.16 32.39
N ASP A 354 -11.79 2.80 33.28
CA ASP A 354 -10.37 3.06 33.07
C ASP A 354 -9.52 1.78 33.11
N ARG A 355 -9.85 0.81 33.98
CA ARG A 355 -9.22 -0.51 33.99
C ARG A 355 -9.44 -1.25 32.66
N LEU A 356 -10.67 -1.23 32.14
CA LEU A 356 -10.99 -1.81 30.84
C LEU A 356 -10.25 -1.08 29.71
N ARG A 357 -10.19 0.25 29.75
CA ARG A 357 -9.45 1.05 28.78
C ARG A 357 -7.95 0.72 28.76
N LYS A 358 -7.33 0.52 29.92
CA LYS A 358 -5.92 0.07 30.03
C LYS A 358 -5.69 -1.32 29.42
N LYS A 359 -6.72 -2.16 29.36
CA LYS A 359 -6.70 -3.47 28.68
C LYS A 359 -7.03 -3.37 27.18
N GLY A 360 -7.12 -2.16 26.63
CA GLY A 360 -7.51 -1.96 25.23
C GLY A 360 -9.00 -2.23 24.97
N ILE A 361 -9.86 -2.07 25.98
CA ILE A 361 -11.31 -2.25 25.86
C ILE A 361 -12.01 -0.92 26.05
N ILE A 362 -12.85 -0.55 25.08
CA ILE A 362 -13.66 0.68 25.11
C ILE A 362 -15.12 0.29 25.33
N LEU A 363 -15.79 1.05 26.19
CA LEU A 363 -17.21 0.89 26.49
C LEU A 363 -18.00 2.07 25.92
N GLU A 364 -19.04 1.77 25.16
CA GLU A 364 -20.04 2.73 24.67
C GLU A 364 -21.41 2.35 25.24
N ASP A 365 -21.99 3.26 26.02
CA ASP A 365 -23.28 3.02 26.68
C ASP A 365 -24.42 3.18 25.66
N VAL A 366 -25.28 2.18 25.56
CA VAL A 366 -26.43 2.18 24.63
C VAL A 366 -27.73 1.93 25.40
N LYS A 367 -28.88 2.22 24.78
CA LYS A 367 -30.17 1.99 25.43
C LYS A 367 -30.37 0.49 25.72
N GLY A 368 -30.45 0.12 27.00
CA GLY A 368 -30.66 -1.27 27.42
C GLY A 368 -29.41 -2.17 27.38
N GLY A 369 -28.22 -1.60 27.26
CA GLY A 369 -27.00 -2.39 27.16
C GLY A 369 -25.72 -1.57 27.10
N VAL A 370 -24.62 -2.27 26.84
CA VAL A 370 -23.31 -1.69 26.65
C VAL A 370 -22.60 -2.37 25.49
N LYS A 371 -21.99 -1.56 24.65
CA LYS A 371 -21.16 -1.99 23.53
C LYS A 371 -19.71 -2.04 23.98
N VAL A 372 -19.08 -3.20 23.80
CA VAL A 372 -17.69 -3.48 24.14
C VAL A 372 -16.88 -3.56 22.85
N THR A 373 -15.91 -2.67 22.67
CA THR A 373 -15.03 -2.64 21.49
C THR A 373 -13.56 -2.79 21.87
N GLY A 374 -12.75 -3.31 20.94
CA GLY A 374 -11.29 -3.31 21.04
C GLY A 374 -10.73 -1.95 20.64
N ALA A 375 -9.70 -1.48 21.36
CA ALA A 375 -9.04 -0.20 21.12
C ALA A 375 -8.12 -0.21 19.90
#